data_AF-A0A1J1E1V4-F1
#
_entry.id   AF-A0A1J1E1V4-F1
#
_cell.length_a   1.000
_cell.length_b   1.000
_cell.length_c   1.000
_cell.angle_alpha   90.00
_cell.angle_beta   90.00
_cell.angle_gamma   90.00
#
_symmetry.space_group_name_H-M   'P 1'
#
loop_
_entity.id
_entity.type
_entity.pdbx_description
1 polymer ?
#
loop_
_entity_poly.entity_id
_entity_poly.type
_entity_poly.pdbx_seq_one_letter_code
_entity_poly.pdbx_strand_id
1 'polypeptide(L)' 'MSFLDKNSFTVLLELSYEIEKLERSNDFYRKKIREDTKNLERIHIPYEIEKYAREKFLMKRENEDVFIIKRG' A
#
# COMPACT_ATOMS: atom_id res chain seq x y z
N MET A 1 -38.29 11.56 -30.62
CA MET A 1 -37.30 12.66 -30.47
C MET A 1 -35.93 12.04 -30.55
N SER A 2 -35.22 12.22 -31.67
CA SER A 2 -33.88 11.65 -31.87
C SER A 2 -32.85 12.42 -31.05
N PHE A 3 -32.23 11.75 -30.08
CA PHE A 3 -31.07 12.21 -29.30
C PHE A 3 -29.74 12.04 -30.07
N LEU A 4 -29.81 11.86 -31.39
CA LEU A 4 -28.66 11.58 -32.26
C LEU A 4 -28.23 12.84 -33.00
N ASP A 5 -28.00 13.93 -32.28
CA ASP A 5 -27.11 14.98 -32.81
C ASP A 5 -25.66 14.54 -32.53
N LYS A 6 -24.72 14.79 -33.44
CA LYS A 6 -23.33 14.34 -33.36
C LYS A 6 -22.65 14.74 -32.03
N ASN A 7 -23.11 15.83 -31.42
CA ASN A 7 -22.71 16.31 -30.09
C ASN A 7 -23.00 15.31 -28.96
N SER A 8 -24.01 14.46 -29.09
CA SER A 8 -24.37 13.48 -28.05
C SER A 8 -23.42 12.27 -28.04
N PHE A 9 -22.83 11.92 -29.18
CA PHE A 9 -21.89 10.81 -29.28
C PHE A 9 -20.50 11.18 -28.70
N THR A 10 -20.03 12.39 -28.97
CA THR A 10 -18.77 12.89 -28.40
C THR A 10 -18.85 12.99 -26.87
N VAL A 11 -19.95 13.51 -26.34
CA VAL A 11 -20.19 13.59 -24.89
C VAL A 11 -20.24 12.19 -24.25
N LEU A 12 -20.87 11.22 -24.91
CA LEU A 12 -20.92 9.84 -24.41
C LEU A 12 -19.53 9.20 -24.36
N LEU A 13 -18.68 9.45 -25.35
CA LEU A 13 -17.29 8.97 -25.37
C LEU A 13 -16.45 9.62 -24.26
N GLU A 14 -16.58 10.93 -24.05
CA GLU A 14 -15.89 11.65 -22.99
C GLU A 14 -16.30 11.14 -21.60
N LEU A 15 -17.60 10.96 -21.35
CA LEU A 15 -18.09 10.37 -20.09
C LEU A 15 -17.57 8.95 -19.89
N SER A 16 -17.53 8.13 -20.94
CA SER A 16 -17.01 6.76 -20.86
C SER A 16 -15.53 6.73 -20.49
N TYR A 17 -14.73 7.65 -21.06
CA TYR A 17 -13.33 7.80 -20.71
C TYR A 17 -13.12 8.27 -19.28
N GLU A 18 -13.96 9.21 -18.81
CA GLU A 18 -13.92 9.70 -17.44
C GLU A 18 -14.28 8.61 -16.43
N ILE A 19 -15.30 7.81 -16.73
CA ILE A 19 -15.67 6.63 -15.93
C ILE A 19 -14.49 5.66 -15.85
N GLU A 20 -13.89 5.30 -16.99
CA GLU A 20 -12.76 4.36 -17.02
C GLU A 20 -11.55 4.90 -16.26
N LYS A 21 -11.32 6.22 -16.30
CA LYS A 21 -10.28 6.89 -15.50
C LYS A 21 -10.56 6.76 -13.99
N LEU A 22 -11.79 7.01 -13.56
CA LEU A 22 -12.20 6.90 -12.17
C LEU A 22 -12.11 5.45 -11.67
N GLU A 23 -12.53 4.48 -12.49
CA GLU A 23 -12.43 3.05 -12.19
C GLU A 23 -10.96 2.62 -12.02
N ARG A 24 -10.07 3.02 -12.94
CA ARG A 24 -8.63 2.76 -12.82
C ARG A 24 -8.04 3.34 -11.54
N SER A 25 -8.40 4.58 -11.20
CA SER A 25 -7.97 5.19 -9.94
C SER A 25 -8.49 4.41 -8.73
N ASN A 26 -9.76 4.01 -8.75
CA ASN A 26 -10.37 3.22 -7.68
C ASN A 26 -9.62 1.90 -7.47
N ASP A 27 -9.38 1.15 -8.54
CA ASP A 27 -8.68 -0.13 -8.48
C ASP A 27 -7.23 0.02 -8.02
N PHE A 28 -6.54 1.06 -8.47
CA PHE A 28 -5.20 1.40 -8.01
C PHE A 28 -5.17 1.61 -6.49
N TYR A 29 -6.06 2.48 -5.96
CA TYR A 29 -6.10 2.75 -4.52
C TYR A 29 -6.54 1.51 -3.72
N ARG A 30 -7.52 0.74 -4.21
CA ARG A 30 -7.91 -0.52 -3.56
C ARG A 30 -6.77 -1.53 -3.51
N LYS A 31 -5.96 -1.64 -4.57
CA LYS A 31 -4.78 -2.50 -4.57
C LYS A 31 -3.74 -2.01 -3.55
N LYS A 32 -3.46 -0.70 -3.54
CA LYS A 32 -2.50 -0.10 -2.62
C LYS A 32 -2.89 -0.29 -1.16
N ILE A 33 -4.16 -0.07 -0.84
CA ILE A 33 -4.70 -0.34 0.51
C ILE A 33 -4.47 -1.80 0.90
N ARG A 34 -4.76 -2.77 0.02
CA ARG A 34 -4.53 -4.19 0.32
C ARG A 34 -3.06 -4.51 0.58
N GLU A 35 -2.14 -3.97 -0.22
CA GLU A 35 -0.70 -4.14 -0.01
C GLU A 35 -0.24 -3.50 1.31
N ASP A 36 -0.68 -2.28 1.59
CA ASP A 36 -0.33 -1.55 2.80
C ASP A 36 -0.88 -2.23 4.06
N THR A 37 -2.13 -2.72 4.03
CA THR A 37 -2.70 -3.51 5.14
C THR A 37 -1.89 -4.77 5.41
N LYS A 38 -1.49 -5.51 4.37
CA LYS A 38 -0.65 -6.70 4.53
C LYS A 38 0.73 -6.36 5.10
N ASN A 39 1.30 -5.22 4.72
CA ASN A 39 2.56 -4.74 5.27
C ASN A 39 2.42 -4.32 6.74
N LEU A 40 1.32 -3.64 7.10
CA LEU A 40 1.00 -3.31 8.48
C LEU A 40 0.84 -4.56 9.34
N GLU A 41 0.12 -5.58 8.87
CA GLU A 41 0.02 -6.86 9.58
C GLU A 41 1.38 -7.51 9.82
N ARG A 42 2.30 -7.45 8.85
CA ARG A 42 3.68 -7.92 9.02
C ARG A 42 4.46 -7.15 10.08
N ILE A 43 4.30 -5.83 10.12
CA ILE A 43 4.92 -4.98 11.13
C ILE A 43 4.30 -5.26 12.50
N HIS A 44 3.00 -5.56 12.60
CA HIS A 44 2.35 -5.90 13.86
C HIS A 44 2.76 -7.27 14.43
N ILE A 45 3.53 -8.08 13.69
CA ILE A 45 4.10 -9.31 14.23
C ILE A 45 5.15 -8.90 15.27
N PRO A 46 5.00 -9.25 16.56
CA PRO A 46 5.91 -8.85 17.62
C PRO A 46 7.38 -9.16 17.31
N TYR A 47 7.62 -10.22 16.55
CA TYR A 47 8.95 -10.62 16.08
C TYR A 47 9.62 -9.62 15.14
N GLU A 48 8.90 -9.05 14.17
CA GLU A 48 9.48 -8.08 13.23
C GLU A 48 9.72 -6.73 13.92
N ILE A 49 8.83 -6.33 14.85
CA ILE A 49 9.05 -5.16 15.72
C ILE A 49 10.29 -5.36 16.58
N GLU A 50 10.39 -6.51 17.25
CA GLU A 50 11.52 -6.84 18.12
C GLU A 50 12.83 -6.91 17.32
N LYS A 51 12.81 -7.50 16.13
CA LYS A 51 13.96 -7.53 15.22
C LYS A 51 14.38 -6.12 14.79
N TYR A 52 13.44 -5.28 14.36
CA TYR A 52 13.74 -3.89 13.99
C TYR A 52 14.28 -3.07 15.15
N ALA A 53 13.69 -3.22 16.35
CA ALA A 53 14.16 -2.58 17.57
C ALA A 53 15.58 -3.00 17.95
N ARG A 54 15.90 -4.30 17.81
CA ARG A 54 17.25 -4.85 18.05
C ARG A 54 18.26 -4.37 17.01
N GLU A 55 17.90 -4.34 15.73
CA GLU A 55 18.81 -3.94 14.64
C GLU A 55 19.09 -2.43 14.58
N LYS A 56 18.08 -1.58 14.82
CA LYS A 56 18.21 -0.13 14.69
C LYS A 56 18.57 0.58 15.99
N PHE A 57 18.08 0.07 17.11
CA PHE A 57 18.19 0.74 18.40
C PHE A 57 18.97 -0.07 19.43
N LEU A 58 19.52 -1.25 19.06
CA LEU A 58 20.25 -2.15 19.95
C LEU A 58 19.47 -2.48 21.24
N MET A 59 18.14 -2.47 21.16
CA MET A 59 17.28 -2.76 22.31
C MET A 59 17.51 -4.19 22.80
N LYS A 60 17.65 -4.35 24.11
CA LYS A 60 17.77 -5.64 24.80
C LYS A 60 16.71 -5.76 25.88
N ARG A 61 16.28 -6.99 26.20
CA ARG A 61 15.44 -7.24 27.37
C ARG A 61 16.30 -7.14 28.64
N GLU A 62 15.70 -6.82 29.79
CA GLU A 62 16.46 -6.65 31.05
C GLU A 62 17.20 -7.91 31.49
N ASN A 63 16.68 -9.10 31.14
CA ASN A 63 17.27 -10.40 31.48
C ASN A 63 18.10 -11.00 30.32
N GLU A 64 18.65 -10.18 29.43
CA GLU A 64 19.37 -10.65 28.25
C GLU A 64 20.77 -10.02 28.14
N ASP A 65 21.78 -10.88 27.96
CA ASP A 65 23.16 -10.49 27.69
C ASP A 65 23.44 -10.59 26.18
N VAL A 66 23.69 -9.45 25.55
CA VAL A 66 23.95 -9.33 24.11
C VAL A 66 25.46 -9.16 23.87
N PHE A 67 26.07 -10.08 23.13
CA PHE A 67 27.49 -10.06 22.80
C PHE A 67 27.71 -9.67 21.32
N ILE A 68 28.49 -8.62 21.07
CA ILE A 68 28.91 -8.25 19.70
C ILE A 68 30.27 -8.88 19.43
N ILE A 69 30.30 -9.92 18.60
CA ILE A 69 31.55 -10.59 18.21
C ILE A 69 32.05 -9.95 16.92
N LYS A 70 33.14 -9.19 17.01
CA LYS A 70 33.86 -8.68 15.84
C LYS A 70 34.71 -9.82 15.27
N ARG A 71 34.37 -10.33 14.08
CA ARG A 71 35.29 -11.20 13.32
C ARG A 71 36.43 -10.34 12.79
N GLY A 72 37.65 -10.68 13.22
CA GLY A 72 38.90 -10.23 12.61
C GLY A 72 39.32 -11.16 11.48
#